data_AF-X1I7L6-F1
#
_entry.id   AF-X1I7L6-F1
#
_cell.length_a   1.000
_cell.length_b   1.000
_cell.length_c   1.000
_cell.angle_alpha   90.00
_cell.angle_beta   90.00
_cell.angle_gamma   90.00
#
_symmetry.space_group_name_H-M   'P 1'
#
loop_
_entity.id
_entity.type
_entity.pdbx_description
1 polymer ?
#
loop_
_entity_poly.entity_id
_entity_poly.type
_entity_poly.pdbx_seq_one_letter_code
_entity_poly.pdbx_strand_id
1 'polypeptide(L)'
;NIAGRKVKVYRGMGSKEARTSGYISDRYVEGSKMLTEGVSNYVPYVGDVLGVLATLKEGLANGMIYAGAGSINDMKKVTLGIVSVVGQRETAPHDLIGKY
;
A
#
# COMPACT_ATOMS: atom_id res chain seq x y z
N ASN A 1 -13.60 -1.46 -15.31
CA ASN A 1 -13.34 -2.90 -15.12
C ASN A 1 -12.25 -3.32 -16.08
N ILE A 2 -11.26 -4.08 -15.63
CA ILE A 2 -10.20 -4.66 -16.48
C ILE A 2 -10.25 -6.17 -16.28
N ALA A 3 -10.29 -6.94 -17.38
CA ALA A 3 -10.39 -8.40 -17.36
C ALA A 3 -11.47 -8.92 -16.38
N GLY A 4 -12.65 -8.30 -16.38
CA GLY A 4 -13.78 -8.68 -15.50
C GLY A 4 -13.66 -8.22 -14.03
N ARG A 5 -12.55 -7.59 -13.62
CA ARG A 5 -12.36 -7.11 -12.24
C ARG A 5 -12.63 -5.61 -12.13
N LYS A 6 -13.26 -5.21 -11.02
CA LYS A 6 -13.42 -3.80 -10.65
C LYS A 6 -12.05 -3.26 -10.22
N VAL A 7 -11.68 -2.11 -10.80
CA VAL A 7 -10.39 -1.45 -10.56
C VAL A 7 -10.58 0.05 -10.40
N LYS A 8 -9.61 0.71 -9.78
CA LYS A 8 -9.49 2.16 -9.68
C LYS A 8 -8.16 2.60 -10.29
N VAL A 9 -8.13 3.81 -10.86
CA VAL A 9 -6.87 4.43 -11.32
C VAL A 9 -6.10 4.89 -10.09
N TYR A 10 -4.84 4.47 -10.01
CA TYR A 10 -3.86 4.95 -9.04
C TYR A 10 -2.74 5.65 -9.80
N ARG A 11 -2.42 6.89 -9.41
CA ARG A 11 -1.35 7.67 -10.01
C ARG A 11 -0.56 8.38 -8.93
N GLY A 12 0.76 8.25 -8.98
CA GLY A 12 1.65 9.07 -8.16
C GLY A 12 1.64 10.52 -8.66
N MET A 13 1.78 11.50 -7.77
CA MET A 13 1.79 12.92 -8.16
C MET A 13 2.94 13.28 -9.11
N GLY A 14 4.07 12.54 -9.05
CA GLY A 14 5.21 12.68 -9.97
C GLY A 14 5.07 11.92 -11.30
N SER A 15 3.93 11.26 -11.56
CA SER A 15 3.67 10.55 -12.81
C SER A 15 3.39 11.50 -13.97
N LYS A 16 3.62 11.04 -15.20
CA LYS A 16 3.33 11.81 -16.42
C LYS A 16 1.88 12.29 -16.45
N GLU A 17 0.94 11.38 -16.20
CA GLU A 17 -0.49 11.67 -16.24
C GLU A 17 -0.91 12.69 -15.17
N ALA A 18 -0.35 12.61 -13.96
CA ALA A 18 -0.64 13.59 -12.91
C ALA A 18 -0.11 14.98 -13.29
N ARG A 19 1.15 15.08 -13.77
CA ARG A 19 1.81 16.34 -14.13
C ARG A 19 1.16 17.03 -15.33
N THR A 20 0.67 16.28 -16.32
CA THR A 20 0.03 16.84 -17.51
C THR A 20 -1.45 17.17 -17.30
N SER A 21 -2.11 16.63 -16.26
CA SER A 21 -3.55 16.81 -16.03
C SER A 21 -3.98 18.17 -15.43
N GLY A 22 -3.12 19.19 -15.45
CA GLY A 22 -3.49 20.57 -15.08
C GLY A 22 -3.55 20.88 -13.57
N TYR A 23 -3.44 19.88 -12.69
CA TYR A 23 -3.35 20.12 -11.23
C TYR A 23 -2.00 20.70 -10.78
N ILE A 24 -1.00 20.62 -11.65
CA ILE A 24 0.38 21.09 -11.44
C ILE A 24 0.78 22.00 -12.62
N SER A 25 -0.12 22.86 -13.09
CA SER A 25 0.21 23.91 -14.06
C SER A 25 0.30 25.25 -13.35
N ASP A 26 1.23 25.35 -12.39
CA ASP A 26 1.67 26.63 -11.87
C ASP A 26 2.89 27.10 -12.69
N ARG A 27 3.11 28.41 -12.77
CA ARG A 27 4.15 29.07 -13.62
C ARG A 27 5.57 28.53 -13.43
N TYR A 28 5.84 27.77 -12.37
CA TYR A 28 7.11 27.11 -12.09
C TYR A 28 7.36 25.79 -12.85
N VAL A 29 6.37 25.29 -13.59
CA VAL A 29 6.51 24.05 -14.38
C VAL A 29 7.06 24.30 -15.79
N GLU A 30 6.89 25.52 -16.33
CA GLU A 30 7.61 25.97 -17.52
C GLU A 30 9.11 26.06 -17.22
N GLY A 31 9.85 25.01 -17.59
CA GLY A 31 11.30 24.88 -17.34
C GLY A 31 11.70 23.77 -16.39
N SER A 32 10.75 23.06 -15.76
CA SER A 32 11.04 21.90 -14.91
C SER A 32 11.34 20.65 -15.77
N LYS A 33 12.34 19.85 -15.36
CA LYS A 33 12.74 18.61 -16.04
C LYS A 33 11.52 17.67 -16.18
N MET A 34 11.19 17.25 -17.40
CA MET A 34 10.06 16.35 -17.71
C MET A 34 10.29 14.88 -17.29
N LEU A 35 11.28 14.62 -16.42
CA LEU A 35 11.53 13.29 -15.89
C LEU A 35 10.40 12.92 -14.92
N THR A 36 9.79 11.78 -15.18
CA THR A 36 8.72 11.25 -14.34
C THR A 36 9.32 10.45 -13.20
N GLU A 37 8.94 10.78 -11.97
CA GLU A 37 9.37 10.07 -10.75
C GLU A 37 8.27 9.14 -10.21
N GLY A 38 7.07 9.21 -10.81
CA GLY A 38 5.93 8.40 -10.43
C GLY A 38 5.41 7.54 -11.57
N VAL A 39 4.72 6.47 -11.19
CA VAL A 39 3.98 5.61 -12.10
C VAL A 39 2.47 5.81 -11.96
N SER A 40 1.75 5.47 -13.01
CA SER A 40 0.30 5.33 -13.01
C SER A 40 -0.05 3.89 -13.33
N ASN A 41 -1.03 3.33 -12.64
CA ASN A 41 -1.55 2.00 -12.93
C ASN A 41 -2.97 1.83 -12.36
N TYR A 42 -3.56 0.67 -12.58
CA TYR A 42 -4.81 0.27 -11.98
C TYR A 42 -4.57 -0.55 -10.73
N VAL A 43 -5.34 -0.26 -9.68
CA VAL A 43 -5.39 -1.06 -8.45
C VAL A 43 -6.75 -1.74 -8.33
N PRO A 44 -6.83 -2.95 -7.76
CA PRO A 44 -8.11 -3.60 -7.50
C PRO A 44 -9.03 -2.72 -6.65
N TYR A 45 -10.34 -2.78 -6.93
CA TYR A 45 -11.34 -2.19 -6.06
C TYR A 45 -11.48 -3.02 -4.78
N VAL A 46 -11.19 -2.41 -3.63
CA VAL A 46 -11.16 -3.08 -2.32
C VAL A 46 -12.41 -2.84 -1.46
N GLY A 47 -13.43 -2.15 -1.99
CA GLY A 47 -14.65 -1.82 -1.23
C GLY A 47 -14.70 -0.37 -0.76
N ASP A 48 -15.51 -0.14 0.28
CA ASP A 48 -15.66 1.15 0.95
C ASP A 48 -14.54 1.41 1.97
N VAL A 49 -14.38 2.67 2.36
CA VAL A 49 -13.30 3.10 3.25
C VAL A 49 -13.49 2.57 4.67
N LEU A 50 -14.73 2.46 5.16
CA LEU A 50 -14.99 1.99 6.53
C LEU A 50 -14.62 0.51 6.67
N GLY A 51 -14.93 -0.31 5.67
CA GLY A 51 -14.53 -1.71 5.62
C GLY A 51 -13.01 -1.88 5.64
N VAL A 52 -12.30 -1.12 4.80
CA VAL A 52 -10.82 -1.15 4.79
C VAL A 52 -10.23 -0.73 6.14
N LEU A 53 -10.76 0.32 6.75
CA LEU A 53 -10.30 0.80 8.06
C LEU A 53 -10.57 -0.22 9.18
N ALA A 54 -11.71 -0.92 9.13
CA ALA A 54 -12.04 -1.96 10.09
C ALA A 54 -11.00 -3.10 10.04
N THR A 55 -10.70 -3.60 8.84
CA THR A 55 -9.67 -4.65 8.66
C THR A 55 -8.29 -4.21 9.13
N LEU A 56 -7.87 -2.98 8.81
CA LEU A 56 -6.59 -2.45 9.27
C LEU A 56 -6.53 -2.32 10.79
N LYS A 57 -7.63 -1.88 11.42
CA LYS A 57 -7.75 -1.78 12.87
C LYS A 57 -7.66 -3.16 13.54
N GLU A 58 -8.37 -4.16 13.02
CA GLU A 58 -8.33 -5.53 13.54
C GLU A 58 -6.93 -6.15 13.42
N GLY A 59 -6.28 -5.98 12.27
CA GLY A 59 -4.90 -6.45 12.06
C GLY A 59 -3.92 -5.81 13.03
N LEU A 60 -4.02 -4.50 13.25
CA LEU A 60 -3.21 -3.78 14.24
C LEU A 60 -3.47 -4.27 15.66
N ALA A 61 -4.73 -4.46 16.05
CA ALA A 61 -5.09 -4.96 17.38
C ALA A 61 -4.53 -6.36 17.64
N ASN A 62 -4.63 -7.27 16.66
CA ASN A 62 -4.03 -8.61 16.76
C ASN A 62 -2.50 -8.52 16.88
N GLY A 63 -1.86 -7.67 16.08
CA GLY A 63 -0.42 -7.42 16.17
C GLY A 63 0.01 -6.91 17.55
N MET A 64 -0.77 -6.00 18.14
CA MET A 64 -0.54 -5.50 19.50
C MET A 64 -0.68 -6.59 20.56
N ILE A 65 -1.65 -7.51 20.42
CA ILE A 65 -1.80 -8.67 21.31
C ILE A 65 -0.56 -9.56 21.24
N TYR A 66 -0.10 -9.93 20.04
CA TYR A 66 1.10 -10.77 19.88
C TYR A 66 2.37 -10.11 20.43
N ALA A 67 2.45 -8.78 20.34
CA ALA A 67 3.57 -8.01 20.86
C ALA A 67 3.47 -7.69 22.37
N GLY A 68 2.34 -8.02 23.03
CA GLY A 68 2.09 -7.67 24.43
C GLY A 68 1.95 -6.16 24.67
N ALA A 69 1.55 -5.39 23.66
CA ALA A 69 1.43 -3.93 23.72
C ALA A 69 0.00 -3.49 24.05
N GLY A 70 -0.20 -2.85 25.20
CA GLY A 70 -1.51 -2.32 25.62
C GLY A 70 -1.92 -1.03 24.90
N SER A 71 -0.96 -0.32 24.28
CA SER A 71 -1.19 0.93 23.58
C SER A 71 -0.29 1.09 22.35
N ILE A 72 -0.64 2.04 21.47
CA ILE A 72 0.21 2.42 20.32
C ILE A 72 1.58 2.92 20.77
N ASN A 73 1.68 3.57 21.94
CA ASN A 73 2.95 4.03 22.49
C ASN A 73 3.83 2.87 22.95
N ASP A 74 3.23 1.77 23.43
CA ASP A 74 3.96 0.56 23.77
C ASP A 74 4.40 -0.18 22.51
N MET A 75 3.53 -0.23 21.49
CA MET A 75 3.84 -0.85 20.19
C MET A 75 5.09 -0.22 19.53
N LYS A 76 5.29 1.09 19.67
CA LYS A 76 6.48 1.80 19.17
C LYS A 76 7.79 1.40 19.87
N LYS A 77 7.73 0.76 21.04
CA LYS A 77 8.89 0.33 21.84
C LYS A 77 9.20 -1.16 21.66
N VAL A 78 8.36 -1.90 20.96
CA VAL A 78 8.54 -3.34 20.72
C VAL A 78 9.79 -3.56 19.88
N THR A 79 10.61 -4.53 20.26
CA THR A 79 11.79 -4.92 19.50
C THR A 79 11.38 -5.62 18.20
N LEU A 80 11.94 -5.18 17.07
CA LEU A 80 11.74 -5.82 15.79
C LEU A 80 12.90 -6.77 15.46
N GLY A 81 12.57 -7.98 15.02
CA GLY A 81 13.54 -8.92 14.47
C GLY A 81 13.80 -8.64 12.98
N ILE A 82 15.04 -8.87 12.54
CA ILE A 82 15.36 -8.87 11.11
C ILE A 82 15.09 -10.26 10.56
N VAL A 83 14.28 -10.34 9.52
CA VAL A 83 13.92 -11.61 8.86
C VAL A 83 14.65 -11.70 7.52
N SER A 84 15.19 -12.88 7.20
CA SER A 84 15.85 -13.13 5.92
C SER A 84 14.82 -13.24 4.79
N VAL A 85 15.26 -13.17 3.53
CA VAL A 85 14.37 -13.35 2.37
C VAL A 85 13.67 -14.71 2.40
N VAL A 86 14.33 -15.76 2.90
CA VAL A 86 13.73 -17.09 3.05
C VAL A 86 12.67 -17.07 4.15
N GLY A 87 12.98 -16.48 5.32
CA GLY A 87 12.00 -16.38 6.41
C GLY A 87 10.74 -15.60 6.03
N GLN A 88 10.85 -14.61 5.14
CA GLN A 88 9.67 -13.91 4.61
C GLN A 88 8.78 -14.84 3.77
N ARG A 89 9.36 -15.74 2.98
CA ARG A 89 8.59 -16.73 2.19
C ARG A 89 7.89 -17.73 3.10
N GLU A 90 8.57 -18.19 4.16
CA GLU A 90 7.98 -19.07 5.18
C GLU A 90 6.79 -18.41 5.90
N THR A 91 6.78 -17.08 6.03
CA THR A 91 5.67 -16.38 6.70
C THR A 91 4.41 -16.33 5.84
N ALA A 92 4.56 -16.34 4.51
CA ALA A 92 3.42 -16.39 3.61
C ALA A 92 2.80 -17.80 3.61
N PRO A 93 1.48 -17.93 3.38
CA PRO A 93 0.89 -19.24 3.15
C PRO A 93 1.63 -19.99 2.03
N HIS A 94 2.22 -21.12 2.35
CA HIS A 94 2.99 -21.97 1.44
C HIS A 94 2.63 -23.45 1.67
N ASP A 95 3.01 -24.31 0.72
CA ASP A 95 2.78 -25.77 0.75
C ASP A 95 1.31 -26.21 0.94
N LEU A 96 0.38 -25.45 0.35
CA LEU A 96 -1.03 -25.80 0.28
C LEU A 96 -1.30 -26.71 -0.94
N ILE A 97 -2.11 -27.75 -0.73
CA ILE A 97 -2.49 -28.75 -1.76
C ILE A 97 -3.30 -28.11 -2.92
N GLY A 98 -3.94 -26.97 -2.68
CA GLY A 98 -4.69 -26.21 -3.69
C GLY A 98 -3.99 -24.90 -4.05
N LYS A 99 -3.35 -24.86 -5.21
CA LYS A 99 -3.05 -23.58 -5.88
C LYS A 99 -4.33 -23.05 -6.52
N TYR A 100 -4.66 -21.78 -6.23
CA TYR A 100 -5.56 -20.98 -7.06
C TYR A 100 -4.93 -20.71 -8.42
#